data_AF-A0A2E5XHB6-F1
#
_entry.id   AF-A0A2E5XHB6-F1
#
_cell.length_a   1.000
_cell.length_b   1.000
_cell.length_c   1.000
_cell.angle_alpha   90.00
_cell.angle_beta   90.00
_cell.angle_gamma   90.00
#
_symmetry.space_group_name_H-M   'P 1'
#
loop_
_entity.id
_entity.type
_entity.pdbx_description
1 polymer ?
#
loop_
_entity_poly.entity_id
_entity_poly.type
_entity_poly.pdbx_seq_one_letter_code
_entity_poly.pdbx_strand_id
1 'polypeptide(L)'
;MCPRCTASIPLKDYEIHTMRHRCIRTRGNVHVYPEGGIRGVSIQCHNLTIEGDFSSSTVDCDGDLIISHAGQMTGMVNCRQLIVKDGVEVVFLHPVHAQEVVIDGLVRGDITCARTLHLEEKAVLEGGLQGRTISISKGARHCGKLSVPEGEHHPNSEGIKSPAAPEQSLSEILEDQEEEGPFCP
;
A
#
# COMPACT_ATOMS: atom_id res chain seq x y z
N MET A 1 16.88 21.69 17.72
CA MET A 1 15.67 22.00 18.52
C MET A 1 14.61 22.56 17.60
N CYS A 2 13.37 22.05 17.61
CA CYS A 2 12.28 22.61 16.79
C CYS A 2 11.60 23.77 17.57
N PRO A 3 11.34 24.94 16.95
CA PRO A 3 10.82 26.11 17.65
C PRO A 3 9.30 26.08 17.93
N ARG A 4 8.58 24.99 17.61
CA ARG A 4 7.11 24.90 17.75
C ARG A 4 6.61 23.84 18.73
N CYS A 5 7.41 22.81 18.99
CA CYS A 5 7.15 21.80 20.02
C CYS A 5 8.50 21.38 20.59
N THR A 6 8.72 21.56 21.89
CA THR A 6 9.93 21.20 22.66
C THR A 6 10.14 19.68 22.76
N ALA A 7 9.75 18.92 21.74
CA ALA A 7 10.06 17.51 21.60
C ALA A 7 11.45 17.39 20.98
N SER A 8 12.37 16.76 21.70
CA SER A 8 13.62 16.25 21.12
C SER A 8 13.27 15.12 20.17
N ILE A 9 12.93 15.48 18.93
CA ILE A 9 12.81 14.50 17.85
C ILE A 9 14.25 14.15 17.47
N PRO A 10 14.72 12.94 17.77
CA PRO A 10 16.07 12.54 17.41
C PRO A 10 16.19 12.60 15.88
N LEU A 11 17.27 13.22 15.39
CA LEU A 11 17.69 13.12 13.99
C LEU A 11 18.45 11.82 13.70
N LYS A 12 18.51 10.92 14.69
CA LYS A 12 19.27 9.68 14.60
C LYS A 12 18.42 8.64 13.87
N ASP A 13 19.07 7.91 13.00
CA ASP A 13 18.51 6.72 12.38
C ASP A 13 18.09 5.73 13.47
N TYR A 14 16.97 5.05 13.25
CA TYR A 14 16.36 4.17 14.23
C TYR A 14 16.30 2.77 13.66
N GLU A 15 17.13 1.90 14.22
CA GLU A 15 17.24 0.50 13.82
C GLU A 15 16.41 -0.37 14.78
N ILE A 16 15.42 -1.08 14.23
CA ILE A 16 14.55 -1.98 14.97
C ILE A 16 15.05 -3.41 14.76
N HIS A 17 15.89 -3.87 15.69
CA HIS A 17 16.36 -5.26 15.75
C HIS A 17 15.44 -6.18 16.58
N THR A 18 14.48 -5.62 17.31
CA THR A 18 13.59 -6.37 18.21
C THR A 18 12.16 -5.86 18.11
N MET A 19 11.19 -6.68 18.50
CA MET A 19 9.78 -6.33 18.42
C MET A 19 9.46 -5.03 19.19
N ARG A 20 8.82 -4.07 18.52
CA ARG A 20 8.44 -2.78 19.08
C ARG A 20 6.93 -2.60 19.16
N HIS A 21 6.48 -2.22 20.36
CA HIS A 21 5.09 -1.93 20.70
C HIS A 21 4.87 -0.46 21.09
N ARG A 22 5.83 0.43 20.82
CA ARG A 22 5.69 1.87 21.07
C ARG A 22 5.69 2.62 19.75
N CYS A 23 4.87 3.66 19.64
CA CYS A 23 4.84 4.53 18.47
C CYS A 23 6.22 5.16 18.25
N ILE A 24 6.64 5.16 16.99
CA ILE A 24 7.96 5.67 16.59
C ILE A 24 7.72 6.95 15.83
N ARG A 25 8.25 8.05 16.34
CA ARG A 25 8.23 9.35 15.65
C ARG A 25 9.65 9.85 15.56
N THR A 26 10.21 9.82 14.36
CA THR A 26 11.56 10.31 14.09
C THR A 26 11.54 11.21 12.86
N ARG A 27 12.53 12.09 12.77
CA ARG A 27 12.82 12.82 11.52
C ARG A 27 13.91 12.15 10.70
N GLY A 28 14.57 11.14 11.26
CA GLY A 28 15.56 10.32 10.56
C GLY A 28 14.93 9.16 9.81
N ASN A 29 15.79 8.23 9.42
CA ASN A 29 15.41 7.01 8.73
C ASN A 29 15.08 5.92 9.76
N VAL A 30 14.11 5.07 9.45
CA VAL A 30 13.76 3.90 10.25
C VAL A 30 14.08 2.66 9.45
N HIS A 31 14.85 1.76 10.03
CA HIS A 31 15.15 0.47 9.43
C HIS A 31 14.65 -0.66 10.33
N VAL A 32 13.78 -1.49 9.79
CA VAL A 32 13.23 -2.66 10.49
C VAL A 32 13.97 -3.87 9.97
N TYR A 33 14.81 -4.45 10.82
CA TYR A 33 15.55 -5.65 10.48
C TYR A 33 14.61 -6.88 10.49
N PRO A 34 14.98 -7.99 9.83
CA PRO A 34 14.17 -9.22 9.78
C PRO A 34 13.91 -9.85 11.15
N GLU A 35 14.80 -9.63 12.12
CA GLU A 35 14.68 -10.02 13.52
C GLU A 35 13.74 -9.10 14.33
N GLY A 36 13.48 -7.90 13.81
CA GLY A 36 12.59 -6.91 14.37
C GLY A 36 11.17 -7.06 13.84
N GLY A 37 10.22 -6.46 14.57
CA GLY A 37 8.86 -6.39 14.09
C GLY A 37 8.06 -5.28 14.74
N ILE A 38 7.04 -4.82 14.03
CA ILE A 38 6.19 -3.72 14.46
C ILE A 38 4.77 -4.24 14.53
N ARG A 39 4.12 -4.04 15.68
CA ARG A 39 2.75 -4.49 15.88
C ARG A 39 1.88 -3.48 16.61
N GLY A 40 0.79 -3.03 15.98
CA GLY A 40 -0.23 -2.20 16.63
C GLY A 40 0.20 -0.77 16.93
N VAL A 41 1.13 -0.20 16.17
CA VAL A 41 1.67 1.15 16.44
C VAL A 41 1.65 2.06 15.22
N SER A 42 1.68 3.37 15.47
CA SER A 42 1.86 4.37 14.43
C SER A 42 3.34 4.72 14.27
N ILE A 43 3.81 4.70 13.02
CA ILE A 43 5.17 5.06 12.65
C ILE A 43 5.11 6.34 11.84
N GLN A 44 5.88 7.32 12.26
CA GLN A 44 6.09 8.56 11.54
C GLN A 44 7.59 8.79 11.35
N CYS A 45 8.03 8.81 10.10
CA CYS A 45 9.45 8.94 9.75
C CYS A 45 9.64 9.66 8.43
N HIS A 46 10.89 10.00 8.12
CA HIS A 46 11.21 10.51 6.79
C HIS A 46 11.28 9.35 5.80
N ASN A 47 12.24 8.43 5.99
CA ASN A 47 12.37 7.21 5.19
C ASN A 47 12.17 5.97 6.06
N LEU A 48 11.53 4.95 5.51
CA LEU A 48 11.25 3.69 6.19
C LEU A 48 11.69 2.52 5.31
N THR A 49 12.43 1.59 5.88
CA THR A 49 12.78 0.33 5.22
C THR A 49 12.33 -0.81 6.12
N ILE A 50 11.56 -1.74 5.57
CA ILE A 50 10.96 -2.85 6.31
C ILE A 50 11.47 -4.18 5.76
N GLU A 51 12.33 -4.85 6.50
CA GLU A 51 12.83 -6.20 6.20
C GLU A 51 12.28 -7.26 7.17
N GLY A 52 11.55 -6.85 8.22
CA GLY A 52 10.97 -7.75 9.23
C GLY A 52 9.44 -7.75 9.27
N ASP A 53 8.89 -8.32 10.34
CA ASP A 53 7.44 -8.52 10.48
C ASP A 53 6.73 -7.18 10.75
N PHE A 54 5.71 -6.87 9.95
CA PHE A 54 4.87 -5.70 10.16
C PHE A 54 3.41 -6.15 10.16
N SER A 55 2.75 -5.92 11.30
CA SER A 55 1.40 -6.43 11.54
C SER A 55 0.56 -5.31 12.16
N SER A 56 -0.48 -4.85 11.48
CA SER A 56 -1.41 -3.85 12.03
C SER A 56 -0.73 -2.54 12.48
N SER A 57 -0.12 -1.81 11.55
CA SER A 57 0.51 -0.52 11.84
C SER A 57 0.03 0.55 10.87
N THR A 58 -0.08 1.79 11.37
CA THR A 58 -0.33 2.98 10.55
C THR A 58 1.02 3.59 10.22
N VAL A 59 1.28 3.82 8.93
CA VAL A 59 2.59 4.25 8.46
C VAL A 59 2.44 5.61 7.78
N ASP A 60 3.18 6.60 8.27
CA ASP A 60 3.26 7.96 7.74
C ASP A 60 4.72 8.28 7.41
N CYS A 61 5.07 8.24 6.14
CA CYS A 61 6.42 8.51 5.64
C CYS A 61 6.40 9.73 4.72
N ASP A 62 7.29 10.69 4.96
CA ASP A 62 7.40 11.87 4.11
C ASP A 62 8.25 11.62 2.84
N GLY A 63 9.11 10.61 2.88
CA GLY A 63 10.04 10.22 1.82
C GLY A 63 9.77 8.81 1.30
N ASP A 64 10.83 7.99 1.31
CA ASP A 64 10.85 6.66 0.69
C ASP A 64 10.41 5.57 1.67
N LEU A 65 9.50 4.71 1.22
CA LEU A 65 9.05 3.52 1.92
C LEU A 65 9.44 2.28 1.13
N ILE A 66 10.43 1.53 1.64
CA ILE A 66 10.93 0.30 1.02
C ILE A 66 10.41 -0.90 1.81
N ILE A 67 9.74 -1.83 1.15
CA ILE A 67 9.23 -3.07 1.74
C ILE A 67 9.97 -4.25 1.10
N SER A 68 10.75 -4.95 1.92
CA SER A 68 11.54 -6.14 1.57
C SER A 68 11.05 -7.40 2.25
N HIS A 69 9.89 -7.35 2.93
CA HIS A 69 9.32 -8.49 3.65
C HIS A 69 7.86 -8.70 3.26
N ALA A 70 7.42 -9.96 3.28
CA ALA A 70 6.03 -10.30 3.04
C ALA A 70 5.21 -10.04 4.32
N GLY A 71 4.00 -9.49 4.18
CA GLY A 71 3.22 -9.13 5.35
C GLY A 71 1.86 -8.55 5.02
N GLN A 72 1.10 -8.27 6.06
CA GLN A 72 -0.22 -7.65 5.91
C GLN A 72 -0.28 -6.32 6.65
N MET A 73 -0.64 -5.28 5.91
CA MET A 73 -0.83 -3.94 6.45
C MET A 73 -2.32 -3.71 6.66
N THR A 74 -2.74 -3.69 7.93
CA THR A 74 -4.15 -3.42 8.30
C THR A 74 -4.40 -1.95 8.65
N GLY A 75 -3.39 -1.10 8.57
CA GLY A 75 -3.50 0.33 8.83
C GLY A 75 -3.40 1.16 7.56
N MET A 76 -3.76 2.44 7.68
CA MET A 76 -3.56 3.41 6.60
C MET A 76 -2.08 3.67 6.37
N VAL A 77 -1.69 3.79 5.11
CA VAL A 77 -0.30 4.00 4.69
C VAL A 77 -0.27 5.27 3.86
N ASN A 78 0.47 6.26 4.33
CA ASN A 78 0.77 7.49 3.61
C ASN A 78 2.26 7.55 3.37
N CYS A 79 2.66 7.62 2.11
CA CYS A 79 4.07 7.78 1.75
C CYS A 79 4.22 8.69 0.55
N ARG A 80 5.42 9.22 0.34
CA ARG A 80 5.72 9.94 -0.90
C ARG A 80 6.09 8.96 -1.99
N GLN A 81 7.03 8.07 -1.73
CA GLN A 81 7.47 7.05 -2.67
C GLN A 81 7.39 5.67 -2.02
N LEU A 82 6.63 4.75 -2.63
CA LEU A 82 6.53 3.35 -2.20
C LEU A 82 7.37 2.47 -3.13
N ILE A 83 8.23 1.64 -2.57
CA ILE A 83 9.04 0.66 -3.29
C ILE A 83 8.80 -0.71 -2.66
N VAL A 84 8.24 -1.62 -3.43
CA VAL A 84 8.09 -3.04 -3.03
C VAL A 84 9.15 -3.84 -3.76
N LYS A 85 10.01 -4.53 -3.00
CA LYS A 85 11.08 -5.38 -3.56
C LYS A 85 10.53 -6.57 -4.35
N ASP A 86 11.43 -7.25 -5.07
CA ASP A 86 11.07 -8.46 -5.79
C ASP A 86 10.80 -9.63 -4.84
N GLY A 87 9.85 -10.49 -5.20
CA GLY A 87 9.59 -11.75 -4.50
C GLY A 87 8.88 -11.62 -3.14
N VAL A 88 8.39 -10.43 -2.77
CA VAL A 88 7.61 -10.24 -1.53
C VAL A 88 6.11 -10.13 -1.82
N GLU A 89 5.28 -10.69 -0.94
CA GLU A 89 3.82 -10.59 -0.97
C GLU A 89 3.33 -9.63 0.11
N VAL A 90 2.72 -8.52 -0.28
CA VAL A 90 2.16 -7.53 0.64
C VAL A 90 0.65 -7.45 0.47
N VAL A 91 -0.09 -7.61 1.57
CA VAL A 91 -1.56 -7.53 1.58
C VAL A 91 -2.00 -6.27 2.32
N PHE A 92 -2.65 -5.36 1.62
CA PHE A 92 -3.23 -4.14 2.15
C PHE A 92 -4.72 -4.37 2.39
N LEU A 93 -5.15 -4.26 3.65
CA LEU A 93 -6.58 -4.30 3.99
C LEU A 93 -7.23 -2.92 3.90
N HIS A 94 -6.43 -1.86 3.83
CA HIS A 94 -6.87 -0.46 3.81
C HIS A 94 -6.22 0.27 2.63
N PRO A 95 -6.83 1.36 2.13
CA PRO A 95 -6.30 2.10 1.01
C PRO A 95 -4.93 2.71 1.34
N VAL A 96 -3.99 2.53 0.42
CA VAL A 96 -2.64 3.12 0.49
C VAL A 96 -2.60 4.40 -0.33
N HIS A 97 -2.10 5.48 0.25
CA HIS A 97 -1.88 6.74 -0.44
C HIS A 97 -0.39 6.97 -0.67
N ALA A 98 -0.01 7.07 -1.93
CA ALA A 98 1.37 7.35 -2.34
C ALA A 98 1.40 8.39 -3.47
N GLN A 99 2.49 9.14 -3.61
CA GLN A 99 2.67 9.97 -4.81
C GLN A 99 3.28 9.15 -5.95
N GLU A 100 4.34 8.41 -5.64
CA GLU A 100 5.09 7.59 -6.57
C GLU A 100 5.16 6.15 -6.05
N VAL A 101 4.93 5.17 -6.93
CA VAL A 101 4.91 3.75 -6.52
C VAL A 101 5.70 2.93 -7.52
N VAL A 102 6.61 2.10 -7.01
CA VAL A 102 7.42 1.14 -7.75
C VAL A 102 7.15 -0.24 -7.15
N ILE A 103 6.68 -1.17 -7.97
CA ILE A 103 6.33 -2.52 -7.53
C ILE A 103 7.16 -3.52 -8.34
N ASP A 104 7.98 -4.30 -7.63
CA ASP A 104 8.73 -5.44 -8.17
C ASP A 104 8.21 -6.81 -7.69
N GLY A 105 7.20 -6.81 -6.80
CA GLY A 105 6.67 -8.01 -6.12
C GLY A 105 5.17 -8.24 -6.30
N LEU A 106 4.58 -9.05 -5.40
CA LEU A 106 3.15 -9.33 -5.34
C LEU A 106 2.49 -8.37 -4.34
N VAL A 107 1.52 -7.60 -4.79
CA VAL A 107 0.77 -6.67 -3.96
C VAL A 107 -0.72 -6.94 -4.08
N ARG A 108 -1.40 -7.06 -2.95
CA ARG A 108 -2.84 -7.29 -2.88
C ARG A 108 -3.52 -6.14 -2.13
N GLY A 109 -4.59 -5.57 -2.69
CA GLY A 109 -5.38 -4.50 -2.06
C GLY A 109 -5.47 -3.22 -2.89
N ASP A 110 -6.04 -2.19 -2.29
CA ASP A 110 -6.35 -0.93 -2.98
C ASP A 110 -5.23 0.10 -2.82
N ILE A 111 -4.69 0.58 -3.96
CA ILE A 111 -3.60 1.56 -3.99
C ILE A 111 -4.04 2.81 -4.75
N THR A 112 -3.88 3.95 -4.09
CA THR A 112 -4.15 5.27 -4.64
C THR A 112 -2.85 6.04 -4.84
N CYS A 113 -2.48 6.24 -6.10
CA CYS A 113 -1.29 6.96 -6.53
C CYS A 113 -1.66 8.34 -7.05
N ALA A 114 -1.04 9.39 -6.51
CA ALA A 114 -1.35 10.76 -6.91
C ALA A 114 -0.60 11.21 -8.19
N ARG A 115 0.60 10.66 -8.46
CA ARG A 115 1.48 11.12 -9.56
C ARG A 115 1.79 9.99 -10.55
N THR A 116 2.80 9.16 -10.26
CA THR A 116 3.35 8.18 -11.19
C THR A 116 3.39 6.80 -10.57
N LEU A 117 3.17 5.78 -11.37
CA LEU A 117 3.16 4.39 -10.94
C LEU A 117 3.99 3.56 -11.91
N HIS A 118 4.92 2.76 -11.39
CA HIS A 118 5.82 1.89 -12.13
C HIS A 118 5.63 0.43 -11.69
N LEU A 119 5.21 -0.43 -12.62
CA LEU A 119 5.21 -1.88 -12.44
C LEU A 119 6.38 -2.48 -13.18
N GLU A 120 7.17 -3.30 -12.49
CA GLU A 120 8.27 -4.07 -13.10
C GLU A 120 7.78 -5.40 -13.71
N GLU A 121 8.63 -6.07 -14.48
CA GLU A 121 8.24 -7.26 -15.27
C GLU A 121 7.72 -8.44 -14.43
N LYS A 122 8.13 -8.55 -13.17
CA LYS A 122 7.71 -9.61 -12.23
C LYS A 122 6.59 -9.17 -11.28
N ALA A 123 6.13 -7.93 -11.40
CA ALA A 123 5.14 -7.36 -10.52
C ALA A 123 3.78 -8.02 -10.73
N VAL A 124 3.11 -8.38 -9.65
CA VAL A 124 1.74 -8.87 -9.65
C VAL A 124 0.91 -7.99 -8.74
N LEU A 125 -0.09 -7.30 -9.26
CA LEU A 125 -0.99 -6.48 -8.48
C LEU A 125 -2.40 -7.07 -8.51
N GLU A 126 -2.95 -7.41 -7.35
CA GLU A 126 -4.33 -7.88 -7.22
C GLU A 126 -5.17 -6.91 -6.37
N GLY A 127 -6.03 -6.12 -7.00
CA GLY A 127 -6.86 -5.16 -6.25
C GLY A 127 -7.22 -3.92 -7.06
N GLY A 128 -7.80 -2.93 -6.38
CA GLY A 128 -8.12 -1.65 -6.99
C GLY A 128 -6.87 -0.80 -7.18
N LEU A 129 -6.62 -0.35 -8.41
CA LEU A 129 -5.53 0.57 -8.69
C LEU A 129 -6.10 1.90 -9.20
N GLN A 130 -5.78 2.97 -8.49
CA GLN A 130 -6.18 4.32 -8.86
C GLN A 130 -4.92 5.17 -9.01
N GLY A 131 -4.67 5.72 -10.19
CA GLY A 131 -3.44 6.45 -10.48
C GLY A 131 -3.61 7.42 -11.63
N ARG A 132 -2.81 8.49 -11.69
CA ARG A 132 -2.87 9.46 -12.79
C ARG A 132 -1.98 9.08 -13.97
N THR A 133 -0.75 8.65 -13.72
CA THR A 133 0.21 8.22 -14.75
C THR A 133 0.72 6.82 -14.39
N ILE A 134 0.64 5.88 -15.34
CA ILE A 134 0.97 4.48 -15.11
C ILE A 134 1.94 4.00 -16.18
N SER A 135 3.05 3.43 -15.74
CA SER A 135 4.09 2.81 -16.55
C SER A 135 4.17 1.34 -16.18
N ILE A 136 3.99 0.46 -17.17
CA ILE A 136 3.97 -0.99 -16.95
C ILE A 136 5.08 -1.60 -17.81
N SER A 137 6.03 -2.27 -17.15
CA SER A 137 7.08 -3.04 -17.81
C SER A 137 6.52 -4.34 -18.39
N LYS A 138 7.13 -4.81 -19.49
CA LYS A 138 6.70 -6.01 -20.21
C LYS A 138 6.83 -7.26 -19.32
N GLY A 139 5.70 -7.79 -18.86
CA GLY A 139 5.65 -8.98 -17.99
C GLY A 139 4.75 -8.81 -16.76
N ALA A 140 4.47 -7.57 -16.36
CA ALA A 140 3.68 -7.29 -15.18
C ALA A 140 2.24 -7.82 -15.32
N ARG A 141 1.70 -8.37 -14.22
CA ARG A 141 0.34 -8.89 -14.16
C ARG A 141 -0.51 -8.04 -13.24
N HIS A 142 -1.67 -7.60 -13.73
CA HIS A 142 -2.65 -6.89 -12.92
C HIS A 142 -3.99 -7.61 -12.96
N CYS A 143 -4.49 -8.02 -11.80
CA CYS A 143 -5.77 -8.67 -11.60
C CYS A 143 -6.65 -7.84 -10.67
N GLY A 144 -7.45 -6.93 -11.20
CA GLY A 144 -8.34 -6.11 -10.38
C GLY A 144 -9.02 -4.98 -11.13
N LYS A 145 -9.69 -4.10 -10.39
CA LYS A 145 -10.38 -2.93 -10.95
C LYS A 145 -9.38 -1.79 -11.12
N LEU A 146 -9.02 -1.49 -12.36
CA LEU A 146 -8.18 -0.34 -12.68
C LEU A 146 -9.10 0.87 -12.93
N SER A 147 -8.95 1.92 -12.12
CA SER A 147 -9.65 3.20 -12.28
C SER A 147 -8.63 4.31 -12.55
N VAL A 148 -8.31 4.51 -13.83
CA VAL A 148 -7.47 5.64 -14.27
C VAL A 148 -8.41 6.77 -14.70
N PRO A 149 -8.36 7.97 -14.08
CA PRO A 149 -9.04 9.13 -14.64
C PRO A 149 -8.42 9.40 -16.02
N GLU A 150 -9.25 9.45 -17.07
CA GLU A 150 -8.84 9.61 -18.47
C GLU A 150 -7.72 10.65 -18.63
N GLY A 151 -6.51 10.16 -18.93
CA GLY A 151 -5.30 10.96 -19.07
C GLY A 151 -4.13 10.10 -19.53
N GLU A 152 -4.04 9.90 -20.85
CA GLU A 152 -2.90 9.33 -21.58
C GLU A 152 -2.48 7.88 -21.26
N HIS A 153 -3.14 6.96 -21.98
CA HIS A 153 -2.64 5.61 -22.27
C HIS A 153 -1.55 5.67 -23.36
N HIS A 154 -0.33 5.21 -23.06
CA HIS A 154 0.53 4.61 -24.09
C HIS A 154 0.45 3.09 -23.93
N PRO A 155 -0.31 2.38 -24.79
CA PRO A 155 -0.36 0.94 -24.78
C PRO A 155 0.82 0.40 -25.59
N ASN A 156 1.70 -0.40 -24.99
CA ASN A 156 2.55 -1.30 -25.76
C ASN A 156 2.49 -2.75 -25.23
N SER A 157 1.58 -3.50 -25.86
CA SER A 157 1.76 -4.90 -26.29
C SER A 157 2.05 -5.98 -25.22
N GLU A 158 1.01 -6.81 -25.05
CA GLU A 158 1.03 -8.28 -25.00
C GLU A 158 1.14 -8.99 -23.63
N GLY A 159 -0.03 -9.45 -23.15
CA GLY A 159 -0.21 -10.89 -22.96
C GLY A 159 -0.64 -11.39 -21.58
N ILE A 160 -1.95 -11.32 -21.25
CA ILE A 160 -2.64 -12.50 -20.71
C ILE A 160 -4.00 -12.65 -21.39
N LYS A 161 -4.06 -13.66 -22.24
CA LYS A 161 -5.28 -14.33 -22.68
C LYS A 161 -5.85 -15.04 -21.44
N SER A 162 -7.04 -14.66 -20.98
CA SER A 162 -7.89 -15.63 -20.26
C SER A 162 -9.03 -16.04 -21.19
N PRO A 163 -9.19 -17.35 -21.45
CA PRO A 163 -10.20 -17.90 -22.35
C PRO A 163 -11.62 -17.80 -21.77
N ALA A 164 -12.58 -17.95 -22.68
CA ALA A 164 -14.00 -17.69 -22.53
C ALA A 164 -14.79 -18.65 -21.60
N ALA A 165 -15.90 -18.07 -21.11
CA ALA A 165 -17.25 -18.65 -20.92
C ALA A 165 -17.51 -19.60 -19.71
N PRO A 166 -18.76 -19.74 -19.23
CA PRO A 166 -20.03 -19.32 -19.85
C PRO A 166 -21.02 -18.53 -18.96
N GLU A 167 -22.06 -18.04 -19.64
CA GLU A 167 -23.32 -17.51 -19.13
C GLU A 167 -23.88 -18.30 -17.95
N GLN A 168 -24.43 -17.60 -16.94
CA GLN A 168 -25.73 -17.93 -16.34
C GLN A 168 -26.45 -16.65 -15.91
N SER A 169 -27.53 -16.33 -16.63
CA SER A 169 -28.68 -15.58 -16.12
C SER A 169 -29.22 -16.27 -14.87
N LEU A 170 -29.68 -15.51 -13.89
CA LEU A 170 -31.09 -15.54 -13.48
C LEU A 170 -31.42 -14.35 -12.58
N SER A 171 -32.67 -13.96 -12.72
CA SER A 171 -33.43 -12.85 -12.16
C SER A 171 -33.63 -12.91 -10.64
N GLU A 172 -34.25 -11.82 -10.15
CA GLU A 172 -34.91 -11.65 -8.85
C GLU A 172 -33.94 -11.48 -7.67
N ILE A 173 -34.03 -10.42 -6.86
CA ILE A 173 -35.25 -9.81 -6.31
C ILE A 173 -34.91 -8.36 -5.90
N LEU A 174 -35.72 -7.42 -6.37
CA LEU A 174 -35.87 -6.10 -5.78
C LEU A 174 -36.78 -6.19 -4.54
N GLU A 175 -36.55 -5.23 -3.65
CA GLU A 175 -37.49 -4.68 -2.66
C GLU A 175 -37.91 -5.62 -1.52
N ASP A 176 -37.45 -5.33 -0.31
CA ASP A 176 -38.30 -4.63 0.67
C ASP A 176 -37.52 -4.19 1.93
N GLN A 177 -38.03 -3.13 2.57
CA GLN A 177 -37.78 -2.65 3.95
C GLN A 177 -36.81 -1.45 4.15
N GLU A 178 -37.26 -0.26 3.72
CA GLU A 178 -37.57 0.87 4.64
C GLU A 178 -38.18 0.32 5.96
N GLU A 179 -37.80 0.67 7.18
CA GLU A 179 -37.88 1.99 7.79
C GLU A 179 -37.25 1.95 9.19
N GLU A 180 -36.91 3.14 9.64
CA GLU A 180 -36.18 3.47 10.86
C GLU A 180 -36.92 3.06 12.15
N GLY A 181 -36.25 2.25 12.98
CA GLY A 181 -36.65 2.04 14.36
C GLY A 181 -36.18 3.22 15.22
N PRO A 182 -37.07 3.88 15.99
CA PRO A 182 -36.70 5.05 16.77
C PRO A 182 -35.79 4.68 17.95
N PHE A 183 -34.76 5.49 18.12
CA PHE A 183 -34.34 6.11 19.38
C PHE A 183 -34.99 5.52 20.65
N CYS A 184 -34.18 4.91 21.51
CA CYS A 184 -34.50 4.73 22.92
C CYS A 184 -33.46 5.45 23.80
N PRO A 185 -33.89 6.02 24.94
CA PRO A 185 -33.31 7.20 25.60
C PRO A 185 -32.04 6.96 26.41
#